data_AF-A0A951ZKH9-F1
#
_entry.id   AF-A0A951ZKH9-F1
#
_cell.length_a   1.000
_cell.length_b   1.000
_cell.length_c   1.000
_cell.angle_alpha   90.00
_cell.angle_beta   90.00
_cell.angle_gamma   90.00
#
_symmetry.space_group_name_H-M   'P 1'
#
loop_
_entity.id
_entity.type
_entity.pdbx_description
1 polymer ?
#
loop_
_entity_poly.entity_id
_entity_poly.type
_entity_poly.pdbx_seq_one_letter_code
_entity_poly.pdbx_strand_id
1 'polypeptide(L)'
;MLTVSNKAENLIGSEIIRLAGEINEMIKQGQTIHNFTIGDFNPTEFPIPEYLKERIIYHYQHNQTNYPASDGMPELRTAVSKFLN
;
A
#
# COMPACT_ATOMS: atom_id res chain seq x y z
N MET A 1 -11.44 15.57 -27.07
CA MET A 1 -10.73 15.02 -25.89
C MET A 1 -10.40 16.17 -24.96
N LEU A 2 -10.55 15.97 -23.65
CA LEU A 2 -10.09 16.97 -22.67
C LEU A 2 -8.56 16.95 -22.64
N THR A 3 -7.94 18.12 -22.78
CA THR A 3 -6.47 18.27 -22.74
C THR A 3 -6.00 18.26 -21.28
N VAL A 4 -5.06 17.39 -20.96
CA VAL A 4 -4.40 17.34 -19.65
C VAL A 4 -3.18 18.27 -19.61
N SER A 5 -2.57 18.46 -18.43
CA SER A 5 -1.34 19.27 -18.35
C SER A 5 -0.18 18.62 -19.11
N ASN A 6 0.75 19.43 -19.63
CA ASN A 6 1.93 18.93 -20.35
C ASN A 6 2.75 17.92 -19.51
N LYS A 7 2.85 18.13 -18.19
CA LYS A 7 3.53 17.16 -17.31
C LYS A 7 2.82 15.82 -17.28
N ALA A 8 1.49 15.82 -17.17
CA ALA A 8 0.69 14.59 -17.12
C ALA A 8 0.72 13.83 -18.45
N GLU A 9 0.69 14.55 -19.57
CA GLU A 9 0.74 13.96 -20.92
C GLU A 9 2.04 13.19 -21.19
N ASN A 10 3.15 13.60 -20.56
CA ASN A 10 4.47 13.00 -20.75
C ASN A 10 4.83 11.95 -19.67
N LEU A 11 3.91 11.60 -18.77
CA LEU A 11 4.13 10.49 -17.84
C LEU A 11 4.03 9.16 -18.58
N ILE A 12 5.06 8.34 -18.44
CA ILE A 12 5.09 6.99 -19.01
C ILE A 12 4.32 6.05 -18.08
N GLY A 13 3.45 5.23 -18.67
CA GLY A 13 2.73 4.18 -17.94
C GLY A 13 3.71 3.21 -17.25
N SER A 14 3.36 2.73 -16.06
CA SER A 14 4.21 1.80 -15.33
C SER A 14 4.16 0.40 -15.94
N GLU A 15 5.29 -0.06 -16.47
CA GLU A 15 5.44 -1.44 -16.95
C GLU A 15 5.29 -2.48 -15.82
N ILE A 16 5.65 -2.12 -14.58
CA ILE A 16 5.45 -2.98 -13.41
C ILE A 16 3.96 -3.21 -13.17
N ILE A 17 3.13 -2.16 -13.29
CA ILE A 17 1.68 -2.27 -13.11
C ILE A 17 1.05 -3.09 -14.25
N ARG A 18 1.51 -2.92 -15.49
CA ARG A 18 1.06 -3.73 -16.63
C ARG A 18 1.34 -5.22 -16.38
N LEU A 19 2.57 -5.55 -16.00
CA LEU A 19 2.97 -6.92 -15.66
C LEU A 19 2.17 -7.49 -14.49
N ALA A 20 1.92 -6.68 -13.45
CA ALA A 20 1.07 -7.10 -12.32
C ALA A 20 -0.34 -7.50 -12.78
N GLY A 21 -0.93 -6.72 -13.70
CA GLY A 21 -2.23 -7.02 -14.30
C GLY A 21 -2.24 -8.33 -15.08
N GLU A 22 -1.23 -8.55 -15.93
CA GLU A 22 -1.08 -9.78 -16.73
C GLU A 22 -0.92 -11.02 -15.85
N ILE A 23 -0.06 -10.95 -14.83
CA ILE A 23 0.13 -12.04 -13.86
C ILE A 23 -1.18 -12.35 -13.13
N ASN A 24 -1.90 -11.33 -12.67
CA ASN A 24 -3.18 -11.52 -11.97
C ASN A 24 -4.22 -12.21 -12.85
N GLU A 25 -4.25 -11.90 -14.16
CA GLU A 25 -5.17 -12.53 -15.10
C GLU A 25 -4.83 -14.01 -15.32
N MET A 26 -3.54 -14.35 -15.47
CA MET A 26 -3.10 -15.74 -15.58
C MET A 26 -3.43 -16.54 -14.30
N ILE A 27 -3.27 -15.96 -13.11
CA ILE A 27 -3.66 -16.58 -11.84
C ILE A 27 -5.17 -16.85 -11.81
N LYS A 28 -6.00 -15.90 -12.24
CA LYS A 28 -7.47 -16.08 -12.33
C LYS A 28 -7.86 -17.22 -13.28
N GLN A 29 -7.08 -17.43 -14.34
CA GLN A 29 -7.25 -18.54 -15.27
C GLN A 29 -6.79 -19.89 -14.70
N GLY A 30 -6.36 -19.94 -13.44
CA GLY A 30 -5.95 -21.15 -12.73
C GLY A 30 -4.47 -21.51 -12.90
N GLN A 31 -3.66 -20.63 -13.50
CA GLN A 31 -2.23 -20.88 -13.64
C GLN A 31 -1.52 -20.70 -12.29
N THR A 32 -0.58 -21.61 -12.01
CA THR A 32 0.33 -21.46 -10.87
C THR A 32 1.50 -20.58 -11.29
N ILE A 33 1.63 -19.41 -10.66
CA ILE A 33 2.70 -18.44 -10.94
C ILE A 33 3.50 -18.16 -9.68
N HIS A 34 4.82 -18.27 -9.78
CA HIS A 34 5.75 -17.82 -8.75
C HIS A 34 6.19 -16.39 -9.09
N ASN A 35 5.48 -15.41 -8.53
CA ASN A 35 5.71 -13.99 -8.81
C ASN A 35 6.90 -13.45 -8.01
N PHE A 36 8.02 -13.19 -8.71
CA PHE A 36 9.22 -12.55 -8.16
C PHE A 36 9.47 -11.15 -8.74
N THR A 37 8.45 -10.54 -9.36
CA THR A 37 8.58 -9.28 -10.11
C THR A 37 7.78 -8.13 -9.51
N ILE A 38 6.76 -8.42 -8.70
CA ILE A 38 5.96 -7.41 -8.00
C ILE A 38 6.51 -7.20 -6.59
N GLY A 39 6.73 -5.93 -6.23
CA GLY A 39 7.44 -5.55 -4.99
C GLY A 39 6.63 -5.66 -3.70
N ASP A 40 5.34 -5.95 -3.78
CA ASP A 40 4.48 -6.11 -2.61
C ASP A 40 4.56 -7.54 -2.05
N PHE A 41 4.59 -7.67 -0.73
CA PHE A 41 4.50 -8.96 -0.08
C PHE A 41 3.08 -9.55 -0.21
N ASN A 42 2.98 -10.86 -0.42
CA ASN A 42 1.70 -11.56 -0.35
C ASN A 42 1.17 -11.50 1.09
N PRO A 43 0.00 -10.88 1.36
CA PRO A 43 -0.50 -10.69 2.72
C PRO A 43 -0.92 -12.00 3.41
N THR A 44 -1.07 -13.10 2.66
CA THR A 44 -1.32 -14.43 3.23
C THR A 44 -0.06 -15.03 3.81
N GLU A 45 1.08 -14.82 3.14
CA GLU A 45 2.40 -15.34 3.57
C GLU A 45 3.08 -14.39 4.57
N PHE A 46 2.94 -13.08 4.36
CA PHE A 46 3.52 -12.02 5.18
C PHE A 46 2.42 -11.06 5.67
N PRO A 47 1.53 -11.52 6.56
CA PRO A 47 0.52 -10.64 7.14
C PRO A 47 1.17 -9.54 7.98
N ILE A 48 0.45 -8.42 8.16
CA ILE A 48 0.85 -7.43 9.16
C ILE A 48 0.94 -8.10 10.55
N PRO A 49 1.84 -7.65 11.44
CA PRO A 49 1.91 -8.15 12.81
C PRO A 49 0.55 -8.13 13.51
N GLU A 50 0.20 -9.21 14.20
CA GLU A 50 -1.13 -9.37 14.80
C GLU A 50 -1.48 -8.22 15.76
N TYR A 51 -0.51 -7.80 16.57
CA TYR A 51 -0.67 -6.65 17.45
C TYR A 51 -1.08 -5.37 16.70
N LEU A 52 -0.52 -5.11 15.51
CA LEU A 52 -0.92 -3.94 14.71
C LEU A 52 -2.37 -4.08 14.22
N LYS A 53 -2.76 -5.28 13.77
CA LYS A 53 -4.14 -5.56 13.34
C LYS A 53 -5.13 -5.31 14.47
N GLU A 54 -4.87 -5.83 15.66
CA GLU A 54 -5.70 -5.64 16.85
C GLU A 54 -5.84 -4.16 17.22
N ARG A 55 -4.74 -3.39 17.21
CA ARG A 55 -4.76 -1.96 17.52
C ARG A 55 -5.53 -1.14 16.48
N ILE A 56 -5.42 -1.48 15.20
CA ILE A 56 -6.21 -0.85 14.12
C ILE A 56 -7.71 -1.06 14.39
N ILE A 57 -8.12 -2.30 14.64
CA ILE A 57 -9.53 -2.65 14.93
C ILE A 57 -10.03 -1.89 16.16
N TYR A 58 -9.26 -1.91 17.25
CA TYR A 58 -9.59 -1.21 18.49
C TYR A 58 -9.85 0.28 18.24
N HIS A 59 -8.93 0.99 17.57
CA HIS A 59 -9.07 2.43 17.35
C HIS A 59 -10.22 2.77 16.39
N TYR A 60 -10.48 1.91 15.40
CA TYR A 60 -11.64 2.05 14.52
C TYR A 60 -12.96 1.94 15.28
N GLN A 61 -13.07 0.97 16.20
CA GLN A 61 -14.24 0.81 17.10
C GLN A 61 -14.43 2.01 18.05
N HIS A 62 -13.38 2.78 18.32
CA HIS A 62 -13.41 3.98 19.15
C HIS A 62 -13.45 5.28 18.32
N ASN A 63 -13.94 5.19 17.08
CA ASN A 63 -14.19 6.33 16.18
C ASN A 63 -12.95 7.23 15.96
N GLN A 64 -11.74 6.68 16.00
CA GLN A 64 -10.51 7.41 15.67
C GLN A 64 -10.36 7.57 14.14
N THR A 65 -11.27 8.32 13.53
CA THR A 65 -11.41 8.44 12.07
C THR A 65 -11.37 9.88 11.55
N ASN A 66 -11.06 10.84 12.42
CA ASN A 66 -10.96 12.25 12.05
C ASN A 66 -9.59 12.60 11.46
N TYR A 67 -9.50 13.78 10.85
CA TYR A 67 -8.24 14.27 10.29
C TYR A 67 -7.11 14.26 11.32
N PRO A 68 -5.96 13.64 10.99
CA PRO A 68 -4.75 13.81 11.79
C PRO A 68 -4.15 15.19 11.57
N ALA A 69 -3.12 15.53 12.35
CA ALA A 69 -2.26 16.68 12.03
C ALA A 69 -1.62 16.51 10.64
N SER A 70 -1.37 17.62 9.94
CA SER A 70 -0.87 17.62 8.56
C SER A 70 0.49 16.95 8.38
N ASP A 71 1.31 16.96 9.44
CA ASP A 71 2.62 16.32 9.49
C ASP A 71 2.58 14.93 10.16
N GLY A 72 1.38 14.40 10.45
CA GLY A 72 1.15 13.11 11.09
C GLY A 72 0.99 13.19 12.60
N MET A 73 0.57 12.08 13.23
CA MET A 73 0.31 12.02 14.68
C MET A 73 1.59 12.30 15.49
N PRO A 74 1.58 13.25 16.45
CA PRO A 74 2.77 13.60 17.25
C PRO A 74 3.40 12.40 17.97
N GLU A 75 2.57 11.48 18.47
CA GLU A 75 2.99 10.27 19.18
C GLU A 75 3.74 9.32 18.25
N LEU A 76 3.26 9.16 17.02
CA LEU A 76 3.92 8.33 16.00
C LEU A 76 5.28 8.92 15.62
N ARG A 77 5.34 10.23 15.39
CA ARG A 77 6.60 10.92 15.06
C ARG A 77 7.63 10.77 16.18
N THR A 78 7.19 10.89 17.44
CA THR A 78 8.05 10.67 18.61
C THR A 78 8.56 9.22 18.67
N ALA A 79 7.69 8.24 18.43
CA ALA A 79 8.06 6.83 18.44
C ALA A 79 9.07 6.49 17.32
N VAL A 80 8.84 6.97 16.10
CA VAL A 80 9.75 6.77 14.96
C VAL A 80 11.10 7.44 15.20
N SER A 81 11.11 8.66 15.73
CA SER A 81 12.37 9.34 16.07
C SER A 81 13.19 8.56 17.09
N LYS A 82 12.56 7.95 18.09
CA LYS A 82 13.25 7.09 19.07
C LYS A 82 13.75 5.78 18.48
N PHE A 83 13.08 5.24 17.47
CA PHE A 83 13.49 4.01 16.81
C PHE A 83 14.70 4.20 15.88
N LEU A 84 14.83 5.37 15.27
CA LEU A 84 15.91 5.70 14.34
C LEU A 84 17.20 6.17 15.03
N ASN A 85 17.14 6.51 16.32
CA ASN A 85 18.26 6.97 17.15
C ASN A 85 18.80 5.85 18.02
#